data_AF-A0A0F8ZQH1-F1
#
_entry.id   AF-A0A0F8ZQH1-F1
#
_cell.length_a   1.000
_cell.length_b   1.000
_cell.length_c   1.000
_cell.angle_alpha   90.00
_cell.angle_beta   90.00
_cell.angle_gamma   90.00
#
_symmetry.space_group_name_H-M   'P 1'
#
loop_
_entity.id
_entity.type
_entity.pdbx_description
1 polymer ?
#
loop_
_entity_poly.entity_id
_entity_poly.type
_entity_poly.pdbx_seq_one_letter_code
_entity_poly.pdbx_strand_id
1 'polypeptide(L)'
;IEKSHTELQIIITPTDKIPDFLKDVEDNVRVIPKNTENKCFIVSDAKEVLMFLRNASHPSHRVFACWSDSDSLVDMMTSLFELSWENGEVAY
;
A
#
# COMPACT_ATOMS: atom_id res chain seq x y z
N ILE A 1 -5.17 21.10 16.79
CA ILE A 1 -4.57 20.11 15.87
C ILE A 1 -4.83 20.66 14.48
N GLU A 2 -3.83 21.28 13.86
CA GLU A 2 -3.94 21.73 12.47
C GLU A 2 -4.18 20.51 11.59
N LYS A 3 -5.18 20.58 10.71
CA LYS A 3 -5.38 19.56 9.68
C LYS A 3 -4.21 19.69 8.70
N SER A 4 -3.28 18.73 8.70
CA SER A 4 -2.32 18.64 7.60
C SER A 4 -3.09 18.21 6.33
N HIS A 5 -2.86 18.91 5.23
CA HIS A 5 -3.35 18.50 3.92
C HIS A 5 -2.47 17.35 3.41
N THR A 6 -2.76 16.14 3.85
CA THR A 6 -2.08 14.93 3.38
C THR A 6 -2.98 14.26 2.33
N GLU A 7 -2.46 14.10 1.12
CA GLU A 7 -3.12 13.33 0.07
C GLU A 7 -2.89 11.84 0.34
N LEU A 8 -3.94 11.14 0.76
CA LEU A 8 -3.88 9.72 1.10
C LEU A 8 -4.51 8.90 -0.04
N GLN A 9 -3.84 7.84 -0.45
CA GLN A 9 -4.35 6.85 -1.39
C GLN A 9 -4.02 5.45 -0.85
N ILE A 10 -4.98 4.54 -0.92
CA ILE A 10 -4.88 3.20 -0.34
C ILE A 10 -5.28 2.17 -1.39
N ILE A 11 -4.48 1.13 -1.54
CA ILE A 11 -4.82 -0.03 -2.38
C ILE A 11 -4.94 -1.25 -1.49
N ILE A 12 -6.08 -1.94 -1.57
CA ILE A 12 -6.35 -3.17 -0.83
C ILE A 12 -6.60 -4.32 -1.78
N THR A 13 -6.26 -5.53 -1.34
CA THR A 13 -6.75 -6.74 -1.99
C THR A 13 -8.22 -6.96 -1.63
N PRO A 14 -8.98 -7.74 -2.43
CA PRO A 14 -10.40 -7.92 -2.22
C PRO A 14 -10.64 -8.65 -0.91
N THR A 15 -11.35 -7.98 -0.02
CA THR A 15 -11.82 -8.54 1.25
C THR A 15 -13.34 -8.64 1.18
N ASP A 16 -13.93 -9.62 1.88
CA ASP A 16 -15.39 -9.83 1.85
C ASP A 16 -16.16 -8.60 2.40
N LYS A 17 -15.47 -7.74 3.17
CA LYS A 17 -15.98 -6.48 3.71
C LYS A 17 -14.83 -5.47 3.85
N ILE A 18 -15.05 -4.25 3.39
CA ILE A 18 -14.15 -3.12 3.71
C ILE A 18 -14.19 -2.89 5.22
N PRO A 19 -13.03 -2.84 5.90
CA PRO A 19 -12.98 -2.54 7.33
C PRO A 19 -13.62 -1.19 7.67
N ASP A 20 -14.34 -1.12 8.80
CA ASP A 20 -15.06 0.09 9.22
C ASP A 20 -14.18 1.34 9.34
N PHE A 21 -12.89 1.17 9.64
CA PHE A 21 -11.94 2.29 9.77
C PHE A 21 -11.57 2.95 8.42
N LEU A 22 -11.87 2.30 7.29
CA LEU A 22 -11.65 2.88 5.95
C LEU A 22 -12.86 3.65 5.43
N LYS A 23 -14.00 3.62 6.11
CA LYS A 23 -15.23 4.31 5.67
C LYS A 23 -15.05 5.81 5.53
N ASP A 24 -14.24 6.42 6.39
CA ASP A 24 -13.98 7.86 6.36
C ASP A 24 -13.06 8.29 5.19
N VAL A 25 -12.47 7.33 4.48
CA VAL A 25 -11.51 7.54 3.38
C VAL A 25 -11.85 6.69 2.15
N GLU A 26 -13.10 6.25 2.00
CA GLU A 26 -13.54 5.30 0.97
C GLU A 26 -13.22 5.77 -0.46
N ASP A 27 -13.40 7.08 -0.73
CA ASP A 27 -13.04 7.71 -2.02
C ASP A 27 -11.55 7.57 -2.39
N ASN A 28 -10.70 7.33 -1.39
CA ASN A 28 -9.26 7.18 -1.53
C ASN A 28 -8.81 5.72 -1.52
N VAL A 29 -9.75 4.76 -1.58
CA VAL A 29 -9.46 3.32 -1.57
C VAL A 29 -9.74 2.71 -2.93
N ARG A 30 -8.76 1.96 -3.45
CA ARG A 30 -8.93 1.10 -4.63
C ARG A 30 -8.74 -0.37 -4.28
N VAL A 31 -9.48 -1.22 -4.99
CA VAL A 31 -9.42 -2.67 -4.84
C VAL A 31 -8.73 -3.27 -6.07
N ILE A 32 -7.71 -4.08 -5.85
CA ILE A 32 -7.04 -4.85 -6.92
C ILE A 32 -7.36 -6.33 -6.80
N PRO A 33 -7.38 -7.13 -7.88
CA PRO A 33 -7.75 -8.54 -7.83
C PRO A 33 -6.85 -9.39 -6.91
N LYS A 34 -7.38 -10.51 -6.38
CA LYS A 34 -6.67 -11.45 -5.48
C LYS A 34 -5.43 -12.12 -6.08
N ASN A 35 -5.08 -11.91 -7.34
CA ASN A 35 -3.88 -12.53 -7.92
C ASN A 35 -2.58 -11.76 -7.62
N THR A 36 -2.65 -10.65 -6.87
CA THR A 36 -1.49 -9.83 -6.46
C THR A 36 -1.13 -9.95 -4.98
N GLU A 37 -1.57 -11.02 -4.30
CA GLU A 37 -1.30 -11.20 -2.87
C GLU A 37 0.22 -11.19 -2.62
N ASN A 38 0.64 -10.60 -1.49
CA ASN A 38 2.03 -10.43 -1.01
C ASN A 38 2.73 -9.10 -1.31
N LYS A 39 2.03 -8.08 -1.80
CA LYS A 39 2.57 -6.69 -1.82
C LYS A 39 2.05 -5.94 -0.60
N CYS A 40 2.95 -5.46 0.27
CA CYS A 40 2.59 -4.62 1.40
C CYS A 40 3.70 -3.58 1.61
N PHE A 41 3.40 -2.34 1.25
CA PHE A 41 4.34 -1.24 1.35
C PHE A 41 3.62 0.10 1.47
N ILE A 42 4.36 1.12 1.89
CA ILE A 42 3.93 2.52 1.98
C ILE A 42 4.99 3.36 1.26
N VAL A 43 4.55 4.28 0.42
CA VAL A 43 5.40 5.35 -0.13
C VAL A 43 4.95 6.65 0.51
N SER A 44 5.90 7.44 1.01
CA SER A 44 5.63 8.73 1.66
C SER A 44 6.40 9.84 0.94
N ASP A 45 5.67 10.89 0.55
CA ASP A 45 6.17 12.10 -0.11
C ASP A 45 7.08 11.87 -1.34
N ALA A 46 6.99 10.70 -1.98
CA ALA A 46 7.93 10.23 -3.01
C ALA A 46 9.41 10.37 -2.57
N LYS A 47 9.68 10.18 -1.27
CA LYS A 47 11.03 10.30 -0.67
C LYS A 47 11.45 9.07 0.11
N GLU A 48 10.49 8.30 0.61
CA GLU A 48 10.78 7.13 1.41
C GLU A 48 9.76 6.03 1.16
N VAL A 49 10.22 4.79 1.34
CA VAL A 49 9.39 3.60 1.26
C VAL A 49 9.56 2.75 2.51
N LEU A 50 8.46 2.20 2.99
CA LEU A 50 8.43 1.17 4.02
C LEU A 50 7.80 -0.09 3.44
N MET A 51 8.57 -1.19 3.34
CA MET A 51 8.10 -2.46 2.80
C MET A 51 8.00 -3.52 3.90
N PHE A 52 6.89 -4.26 3.92
CA PHE A 52 6.68 -5.37 4.84
C PHE A 52 6.94 -6.69 4.12
N LEU A 53 7.99 -7.39 4.57
CA LEU A 53 8.48 -8.60 3.94
C LEU A 53 8.27 -9.80 4.87
N ARG A 54 8.03 -10.96 4.27
CA ARG A 54 8.01 -12.25 4.95
C ARG A 54 9.15 -13.09 4.40
N ASN A 55 9.81 -13.83 5.29
CA ASN A 55 10.82 -14.78 4.86
C ASN A 55 10.13 -15.97 4.18
N ALA A 56 10.34 -16.14 2.87
CA ALA A 56 9.72 -17.20 2.07
C ALA A 56 10.14 -18.62 2.49
N SER A 57 11.25 -18.75 3.21
CA SER A 57 11.88 -20.04 3.55
C SER A 57 11.86 -20.35 5.04
N HIS A 58 11.30 -19.47 5.88
CA HIS A 58 11.20 -19.70 7.33
C HIS A 58 9.75 -19.88 7.77
N PRO A 59 9.44 -20.93 8.56
CA PRO A 59 8.09 -21.19 9.06
C PRO A 59 7.64 -20.20 10.12
N SER A 60 8.54 -19.35 10.64
CA SER A 60 8.11 -18.26 11.51
C SER A 60 7.37 -17.23 10.66
N HIS A 61 6.07 -17.05 10.89
CA HIS A 61 5.22 -15.98 10.34
C HIS A 61 5.67 -14.56 10.75
N ARG A 62 6.96 -14.36 11.06
CA ARG A 62 7.55 -13.09 11.46
C ARG A 62 7.70 -12.20 10.22
N VAL A 63 6.81 -11.23 10.12
CA VAL A 63 6.95 -10.09 9.22
C VAL A 63 8.06 -9.20 9.74
N PHE A 64 8.92 -8.72 8.85
CA PHE A 64 9.87 -7.64 9.15
C PHE A 64 9.62 -6.48 8.19
N ALA A 65 9.99 -5.28 8.61
CA ALA A 65 9.87 -4.08 7.80
C ALA A 65 11.25 -3.63 7.33
N CYS A 66 11.34 -3.17 6.08
CA CYS A 66 12.51 -2.53 5.51
C CYS A 66 12.13 -1.09 5.15
N TRP A 67 12.85 -0.12 5.72
CA TRP A 67 12.74 1.28 5.36
C TRP A 67 13.89 1.66 4.43
N SER A 68 13.62 2.50 3.43
CA SER A 68 14.64 3.05 2.54
C SER A 68 14.22 4.40 1.97
N ASP A 69 15.20 5.27 1.81
CA ASP A 69 15.15 6.58 1.15
C ASP A 69 15.97 6.60 -0.16
N SER A 70 16.30 5.42 -0.70
CA SER A 70 17.05 5.34 -1.95
C SER A 70 16.20 5.81 -3.12
N ASP A 71 16.63 6.86 -3.81
CA ASP A 71 15.94 7.45 -4.97
C ASP A 71 15.42 6.39 -5.95
N SER A 72 16.28 5.48 -6.40
CA SER A 72 15.89 4.45 -7.37
C SER A 72 14.84 3.48 -6.83
N LEU A 73 14.90 3.13 -5.54
CA LEU A 73 13.92 2.24 -4.93
C LEU A 73 12.59 2.96 -4.71
N VAL A 74 12.64 4.22 -4.28
CA VAL A 74 11.46 5.08 -4.13
C VAL A 74 10.75 5.27 -5.47
N ASP A 75 11.49 5.59 -6.53
CA ASP A 75 10.95 5.74 -7.90
C ASP A 75 10.25 4.46 -8.40
N MET A 76 10.89 3.31 -8.21
CA MET A 76 10.31 2.01 -8.60
C MET A 76 9.03 1.69 -7.84
N MET A 77 9.02 1.91 -6.52
CA MET A 77 7.88 1.59 -5.67
C MET A 77 6.73 2.59 -5.88
N THR A 78 7.04 3.85 -6.19
CA THR A 78 6.05 4.87 -6.59
C THR A 78 5.40 4.48 -7.91
N SER A 79 6.20 4.14 -8.93
CA SER A 79 5.68 3.68 -10.23
C SER A 79 4.80 2.43 -10.08
N LEU A 80 5.20 1.49 -9.23
CA LEU A 80 4.40 0.30 -8.93
C LEU A 80 3.07 0.65 -8.27
N PHE A 81 3.07 1.63 -7.36
CA PHE A 81 1.86 2.11 -6.70
C PHE A 81 0.91 2.76 -7.71
N GLU A 82 1.40 3.69 -8.53
CA GLU A 82 0.62 4.40 -9.54
C GLU A 82 0.00 3.43 -10.55
N LEU A 83 0.78 2.48 -11.07
CA LEU A 83 0.26 1.43 -11.96
C LEU A 83 -0.80 0.57 -11.27
N SER A 84 -0.63 0.26 -9.99
CA SER A 84 -1.62 -0.51 -9.23
C SER A 84 -2.89 0.32 -8.97
N TRP A 85 -2.74 1.63 -8.78
CA TRP A 85 -3.83 2.57 -8.59
C TRP A 85 -4.66 2.68 -9.85
N GLU A 86 -4.05 2.94 -11.01
CA GLU A 86 -4.72 3.03 -12.30
C GLU A 86 -5.52 1.76 -12.66
N ASN A 87 -4.98 0.59 -12.32
CA ASN A 87 -5.61 -0.71 -12.57
C ASN A 87 -6.61 -1.13 -11.47
N GLY A 88 -6.68 -0.40 -10.35
CA GLY A 88 -7.58 -0.70 -9.26
C GLY A 88 -9.00 -0.21 -9.53
N GLU A 89 -9.99 -1.00 -9.10
CA GLU A 89 -11.39 -0.61 -9.14
C GLU A 89 -11.73 0.26 -7.93
N VAL A 90 -12.67 1.21 -8.10
CA VAL A 90 -13.18 2.00 -6.98
C VAL A 90 -13.88 1.08 -6.01
N ALA A 91 -13.59 1.27 -4.73
CA ALA A 91 -14.36 0.64 -3.66
C ALA A 91 -15.77 1.27 -3.61
N TYR A 92 -16.69 0.73 -4.41
CA TYR A 92 -18.11 1.12 -4.61
C TYR A 92 -18.42 2.26 -5.58
#